data_AF-A0A919KE39-F1
#
_entry.id   AF-A0A919KE39-F1
#
_cell.length_a   1.000
_cell.length_b   1.000
_cell.length_c   1.000
_cell.angle_alpha   90.00
_cell.angle_beta   90.00
_cell.angle_gamma   90.00
#
_symmetry.space_group_name_H-M   'P 1'
#
loop_
_entity.id
_entity.type
_entity.pdbx_description
1 polymer ?
#
loop_
_entity_poly.entity_id
_entity_poly.type
_entity_poly.pdbx_seq_one_letter_code
_entity_poly.pdbx_strand_id
1 'polypeptide(L)'
;MTGNPHQDDRDGRGRYLRTLERAERDAYAAKLRAQHWTYQQIADHLGIDKAGAIRAVRNALRDACLGPAKELVEMEAARLEAMYDEVLDILQADHVMVSHGRVVYDAEGNPLPDYDIKLRAVDRALRARESFRKLFGLDQPTKVDATVHEVTQQDLELQEMLREAKARTELEERQILDGPTEA
;
A
#
# COMPACT_ATOMS: atom_id res chain seq x y z
N MET A 1 -4.86 -42.67 -4.82
CA MET A 1 -5.40 -41.31 -4.69
C MET A 1 -4.52 -40.54 -3.73
N THR A 2 -3.44 -39.96 -4.23
CA THR A 2 -2.48 -39.19 -3.42
C THR A 2 -2.95 -37.74 -3.37
N GLY A 3 -3.52 -37.34 -2.23
CA GLY A 3 -3.92 -35.97 -1.96
C GLY A 3 -2.74 -35.02 -2.14
N ASN A 4 -3.01 -33.84 -2.70
CA ASN A 4 -2.01 -32.82 -2.95
C ASN A 4 -1.42 -32.38 -1.58
N PRO A 5 -0.10 -32.48 -1.34
CA PRO A 5 0.52 -32.27 -0.01
C PRO A 5 0.44 -30.83 0.55
N HIS A 6 -0.27 -29.93 -0.15
CA HIS A 6 -0.53 -28.55 0.24
C HIS A 6 -2.04 -28.23 0.34
N GLN A 7 -2.89 -29.24 0.54
CA GLN A 7 -4.33 -29.05 0.71
C GLN A 7 -4.69 -28.36 2.04
N ASP A 8 -3.90 -28.58 3.09
CA ASP A 8 -4.18 -28.05 4.44
C ASP A 8 -3.78 -26.57 4.61
N ASP A 9 -2.98 -26.03 3.68
CA ASP A 9 -2.51 -24.64 3.70
C ASP A 9 -3.49 -23.67 3.04
N ARG A 10 -4.79 -23.98 2.98
CA ARG A 10 -5.79 -23.13 2.29
C ARG A 10 -6.97 -22.79 3.20
N ASP A 11 -7.41 -21.53 3.15
CA ASP A 11 -8.62 -21.09 3.82
C ASP A 11 -9.87 -21.74 3.20
N GLY A 12 -11.01 -21.66 3.89
CA GLY A 12 -12.29 -22.21 3.40
C GLY A 12 -12.81 -21.61 2.09
N ARG A 13 -12.08 -20.65 1.49
CA ARG A 13 -12.35 -20.05 0.17
C ARG A 13 -11.29 -20.41 -0.87
N GLY A 14 -10.42 -21.38 -0.57
CA GLY A 14 -9.40 -21.92 -1.46
C GLY A 14 -8.16 -21.05 -1.64
N ARG A 15 -7.97 -19.99 -0.83
CA ARG A 15 -6.77 -19.15 -0.86
C ARG A 15 -5.72 -19.72 0.08
N TYR A 16 -4.44 -19.64 -0.31
CA TYR A 16 -3.36 -20.11 0.57
C TYR A 16 -3.31 -19.31 1.89
N LEU A 17 -3.45 -20.01 3.00
CA LEU A 17 -3.34 -19.49 4.36
C LEU A 17 -1.90 -19.04 4.59
N ARG A 18 -1.71 -17.82 5.11
CA ARG A 18 -0.38 -17.30 5.42
C ARG A 18 0.05 -17.83 6.78
N THR A 19 0.83 -18.90 6.78
CA THR A 19 1.38 -19.52 8.00
C THR A 19 2.60 -18.75 8.50
N LEU A 20 2.85 -18.79 9.82
CA LEU A 20 4.01 -18.17 10.47
C LEU A 20 5.32 -18.65 9.83
N GLU A 21 5.42 -19.96 9.57
CA GLU A 21 6.55 -20.60 8.93
C GLU A 21 6.86 -20.01 7.54
N ARG A 22 5.83 -19.67 6.76
CA ARG A 22 6.00 -19.05 5.44
C ARG A 22 6.48 -17.61 5.54
N ALA A 23 6.03 -16.87 6.55
CA ALA A 23 6.51 -15.51 6.82
C ALA A 23 7.97 -15.50 7.30
N GLU A 24 8.35 -16.46 8.16
CA GLU A 24 9.74 -16.65 8.61
C GLU A 24 10.66 -16.99 7.44
N ARG A 25 10.22 -17.87 6.54
CA ARG A 25 10.94 -18.21 5.31
C ARG A 25 11.11 -17.00 4.38
N ASP A 26 10.07 -16.19 4.22
CA ASP A 26 10.10 -14.96 3.43
C ASP A 26 11.11 -13.96 4.03
N ALA A 27 11.06 -13.74 5.34
CA ALA A 27 11.98 -12.86 6.07
C ALA A 27 13.45 -13.35 5.97
N TYR A 28 13.66 -14.67 6.08
CA TYR A 28 14.98 -15.26 5.96
C TYR A 28 15.55 -15.13 4.54
N ALA A 29 14.71 -15.31 3.51
CA ALA A 29 15.09 -15.05 2.11
C ALA A 29 15.51 -13.59 1.89
N ALA A 30 14.81 -12.62 2.50
CA ALA A 30 15.17 -11.22 2.46
C ALA A 30 16.51 -10.93 3.17
N LYS A 31 16.79 -11.58 4.31
CA LYS A 31 18.06 -11.48 5.03
C LYS A 31 19.24 -11.99 4.18
N LEU A 32 19.11 -13.15 3.55
CA LEU A 32 20.14 -13.69 2.64
C LEU A 32 20.36 -12.77 1.43
N ARG A 33 19.27 -12.20 0.90
CA ARG A 33 19.36 -11.22 -0.20
C ARG A 33 20.09 -9.95 0.20
N ALA A 34 19.90 -9.47 1.43
CA ALA A 34 20.63 -8.33 2.01
C ALA A 34 22.13 -8.62 2.20
N GLN A 35 22.52 -9.89 2.39
CA GLN A 35 23.91 -10.35 2.39
C GLN A 35 24.49 -10.60 0.98
N HIS A 36 23.86 -10.04 -0.05
CA HIS A 36 24.26 -10.13 -1.47
C HIS A 36 24.15 -11.50 -2.14
N TRP A 37 23.45 -12.48 -1.55
CA TRP A 37 23.19 -13.74 -2.23
C TRP A 37 22.31 -13.51 -3.46
N THR A 38 22.62 -14.20 -4.57
CA THR A 38 21.77 -14.14 -5.77
C THR A 38 20.48 -14.93 -5.53
N TYR A 39 19.39 -14.57 -6.22
CA TYR A 39 18.12 -15.30 -6.09
C TYR A 39 18.23 -16.79 -6.43
N GLN A 40 19.20 -17.18 -7.27
CA GLN A 40 19.46 -18.59 -7.55
C GLN A 40 20.13 -19.28 -6.36
N GLN A 41 21.17 -18.68 -5.77
CA GLN A 41 21.82 -19.22 -4.56
C GLN A 41 20.87 -19.28 -3.36
N ILE A 42 19.96 -18.30 -3.23
CA ILE A 42 18.91 -18.31 -2.20
C ILE A 42 17.92 -19.44 -2.45
N ALA A 43 17.50 -19.63 -3.70
CA ALA A 43 16.62 -20.71 -4.10
C ALA A 43 17.24 -22.09 -3.79
N ASP A 44 18.49 -22.28 -4.19
CA ASP A 44 19.24 -23.52 -3.95
C ASP A 44 19.44 -23.77 -2.44
N HIS A 45 19.70 -22.71 -1.65
CA HIS A 45 19.88 -22.80 -0.20
C HIS A 45 18.59 -23.06 0.59
N LEU A 46 17.46 -22.50 0.12
CA LEU A 46 16.14 -22.68 0.75
C LEU A 46 15.36 -23.87 0.16
N GLY A 47 15.90 -24.56 -0.84
CA GLY A 47 15.24 -25.69 -1.51
C GLY A 47 13.99 -25.30 -2.29
N ILE A 48 13.94 -24.06 -2.82
CA ILE A 48 12.80 -23.53 -3.58
C ILE A 48 13.23 -23.16 -5.01
N ASP A 49 12.26 -22.84 -5.87
CA ASP A 49 12.56 -22.33 -7.20
C ASP A 49 12.96 -20.84 -7.16
N LYS A 50 13.73 -20.39 -8.17
CA LYS A 50 14.17 -18.99 -8.29
C LYS A 50 13.00 -18.00 -8.25
N ALA A 51 11.87 -18.34 -8.87
CA ALA A 51 10.67 -17.49 -8.85
C ALA A 51 10.02 -17.45 -7.45
N GLY A 52 10.05 -18.56 -6.70
CA GLY A 52 9.71 -18.63 -5.28
C GLY A 52 10.58 -17.71 -4.43
N ALA A 53 11.90 -17.73 -4.62
CA ALA A 53 12.82 -16.84 -3.90
C ALA A 53 12.54 -15.35 -4.17
N ILE A 54 12.24 -14.98 -5.43
CA ILE A 54 11.86 -13.60 -5.79
C ILE A 54 10.54 -13.20 -5.10
N ARG A 55 9.53 -14.08 -5.09
CA ARG A 55 8.25 -13.83 -4.41
C ARG A 55 8.42 -13.69 -2.91
N ALA A 56 9.23 -14.55 -2.29
CA ALA A 56 9.52 -14.54 -0.86
C ALA A 56 10.14 -13.20 -0.43
N VAL A 57 11.16 -12.73 -1.14
CA VAL A 57 11.80 -11.43 -0.88
C VAL A 57 10.82 -10.27 -1.10
N ARG A 58 10.00 -10.30 -2.16
CA ARG A 58 8.99 -9.24 -2.41
C ARG A 58 7.89 -9.21 -1.35
N ASN A 59 7.41 -10.37 -0.91
CA ASN A 59 6.43 -10.48 0.15
C ASN A 59 7.00 -10.01 1.48
N ALA A 60 8.24 -10.40 1.80
CA ALA A 60 8.94 -9.89 2.96
C ALA A 60 9.10 -8.38 2.91
N LEU A 61 9.50 -7.78 1.79
CA LEU A 61 9.60 -6.32 1.64
C LEU A 61 8.24 -5.61 1.78
N ARG A 62 7.18 -6.19 1.20
CA ARG A 62 5.82 -5.67 1.33
C ARG A 62 5.31 -5.75 2.77
N ASP A 63 5.55 -6.88 3.43
CA ASP A 63 5.24 -7.07 4.83
C ASP A 63 6.10 -6.15 5.69
N ALA A 64 7.35 -5.92 5.30
CA ALA A 64 8.29 -5.02 5.94
C ALA A 64 7.75 -3.58 5.93
N CYS A 65 7.27 -3.07 4.79
CA CYS A 65 6.56 -1.79 4.75
C CYS A 65 5.31 -1.72 5.65
N LEU A 66 4.82 -2.87 6.16
CA LEU A 66 3.68 -2.98 7.08
C LEU A 66 4.08 -3.60 8.44
N GLY A 67 5.38 -3.75 8.76
CA GLY A 67 5.91 -4.39 9.96
C GLY A 67 7.46 -4.40 10.03
N PRO A 68 8.20 -5.36 9.42
CA PRO A 68 9.67 -5.48 9.49
C PRO A 68 10.60 -4.52 8.67
N ALA A 69 10.11 -3.51 7.93
CA ALA A 69 10.94 -2.48 7.26
C ALA A 69 11.04 -1.24 8.13
N LYS A 70 10.48 -1.30 9.33
CA LYS A 70 10.40 -0.19 10.27
C LYS A 70 11.77 0.46 10.46
N GLU A 71 12.82 -0.32 10.73
CA GLU A 71 14.17 0.24 10.94
C GLU A 71 14.77 0.92 9.70
N LEU A 72 14.51 0.38 8.50
CA LEU A 72 14.96 0.98 7.24
C LEU A 72 14.17 2.25 6.91
N VAL A 73 12.85 2.21 7.12
CA VAL A 73 11.96 3.36 6.97
C VAL A 73 12.32 4.45 7.96
N GLU A 74 12.62 4.10 9.21
CA GLU A 74 13.07 5.01 10.25
C GLU A 74 14.44 5.60 9.93
N MET A 75 15.40 4.81 9.44
CA MET A 75 16.70 5.31 9.01
C MET A 75 16.58 6.28 7.82
N GLU A 76 15.78 5.95 6.81
CA GLU A 76 15.57 6.83 5.66
C GLU A 76 14.75 8.08 6.03
N ALA A 77 13.78 7.96 6.94
CA ALA A 77 13.08 9.10 7.52
C ALA A 77 14.05 10.02 8.27
N ALA A 78 14.94 9.47 9.09
CA ALA A 78 15.95 10.24 9.83
C ALA A 78 16.93 10.96 8.88
N ARG A 79 17.33 10.35 7.76
CA ARG A 79 18.14 11.02 6.74
C ARG A 79 17.40 12.17 6.07
N LEU A 80 16.13 11.97 5.73
CA LEU A 80 15.29 13.01 5.14
C LEU A 80 14.98 14.14 6.13
N GLU A 81 14.89 13.85 7.42
CA GLU A 81 14.79 14.85 8.50
C GLU A 81 16.08 15.66 8.62
N ALA A 82 17.24 14.99 8.70
CA ALA A 82 18.53 15.69 8.75
C ALA A 82 18.74 16.62 7.54
N MET A 83 18.42 16.17 6.33
CA MET A 83 18.48 17.01 5.13
C MET A 83 17.48 18.18 5.18
N TYR A 84 16.32 17.98 5.80
CA TYR A 84 15.32 19.03 5.95
C TYR A 84 15.79 20.08 6.95
N ASP A 85 16.38 19.66 8.07
CA ASP A 85 16.94 20.56 9.09
C ASP A 85 18.09 21.41 8.52
N GLU A 86 19.02 20.81 7.76
CA GLU A 86 20.07 21.57 7.08
C GLU A 86 19.50 22.64 6.13
N VAL A 87 18.40 22.33 5.43
CA VAL A 87 17.71 23.28 4.55
C VAL A 87 17.00 24.37 5.35
N LEU A 88 16.46 24.06 6.53
CA LEU A 88 15.88 25.06 7.43
C LEU A 88 16.94 26.00 7.99
N ASP A 89 18.13 25.49 8.35
CA ASP A 89 19.26 26.31 8.80
C ASP A 89 19.67 27.30 7.71
N ILE A 90 19.72 26.84 6.45
CA ILE A 90 19.92 27.73 5.30
C ILE A 90 18.77 28.74 5.23
N LEU A 91 17.51 28.37 5.37
CA LEU A 91 16.41 29.34 5.29
C LEU A 91 16.46 30.43 6.37
N GLN A 92 16.93 30.09 7.57
CA GLN A 92 17.03 31.01 8.71
C GLN A 92 18.26 31.93 8.61
N ALA A 93 19.31 31.51 7.92
CA ALA A 93 20.50 32.33 7.74
C ALA A 93 20.26 33.58 6.88
N ASP A 94 21.04 34.62 7.17
CA ASP A 94 21.10 35.83 6.36
C ASP A 94 21.97 35.60 5.13
N HIS A 95 21.33 35.60 3.97
CA HIS A 95 22.00 35.44 2.67
C HIS A 95 22.15 36.79 2.00
N VAL A 96 23.38 37.09 1.59
CA VAL A 96 23.69 38.28 0.80
C VAL A 96 23.89 37.89 -0.66
N MET A 97 23.44 38.77 -1.54
CA MET A 97 23.56 38.57 -2.97
C MET A 97 25.02 38.74 -3.40
N VAL A 98 25.55 37.72 -4.08
CA VAL A 98 26.91 37.73 -4.63
C VAL A 98 26.83 37.64 -6.15
N SER A 99 27.44 38.60 -6.83
CA SER A 99 27.58 38.62 -8.29
C SER A 99 29.04 38.66 -8.68
N HIS A 100 29.47 37.72 -9.54
CA HIS A 100 30.87 37.57 -9.97
C HIS A 100 31.89 37.56 -8.82
N GLY A 101 31.55 36.94 -7.69
CA GLY A 101 32.42 36.84 -6.51
C GLY A 101 32.49 38.10 -5.65
N ARG A 102 31.63 39.11 -5.89
CA ARG A 102 31.54 40.32 -5.08
C ARG A 102 30.15 40.46 -4.46
N VAL A 103 30.09 40.92 -3.21
CA VAL A 103 28.83 41.24 -2.53
C VAL A 103 28.19 42.45 -3.20
N VAL A 104 26.90 42.36 -3.49
CA VAL A 104 26.10 43.44 -4.05
C VAL A 104 25.52 44.27 -2.91
N TYR A 105 25.55 45.59 -3.06
CA TYR A 105 25.02 46.54 -2.08
C TYR A 105 23.88 47.36 -2.70
N ASP A 106 22.94 47.79 -1.86
CA ASP A 106 21.85 48.69 -2.24
C ASP A 106 22.32 50.17 -2.34
N ALA A 107 21.38 51.08 -2.62
CA ALA A 107 21.66 52.50 -2.76
C ALA A 107 22.07 53.19 -1.43
N GLU A 108 21.81 52.55 -0.29
CA GLU A 108 22.11 53.04 1.06
C GLU A 108 23.42 52.45 1.59
N GLY A 109 24.05 51.54 0.85
CA GLY A 109 25.31 50.90 1.19
C GLY A 109 25.16 49.63 2.05
N ASN A 110 23.95 49.09 2.19
CA ASN A 110 23.72 47.82 2.89
C ASN A 110 23.84 46.64 1.93
N PRO A 111 24.32 45.46 2.39
CA PRO A 111 24.33 44.25 1.57
C PRO A 111 22.93 43.87 1.10
N LEU A 112 22.75 43.67 -0.20
CA LEU A 112 21.47 43.29 -0.77
C LEU A 112 21.14 41.84 -0.38
N PRO A 113 19.96 41.54 0.20
CA PRO A 113 19.58 40.19 0.56
C PRO A 113 19.32 39.30 -0.66
N ASP A 114 19.77 38.05 -0.61
CA ASP A 114 19.53 37.05 -1.65
C ASP A 114 18.30 36.19 -1.33
N TYR A 115 17.19 36.51 -1.97
CA TYR A 115 15.95 35.73 -1.85
C TYR A 115 15.93 34.49 -2.75
N ASP A 116 16.79 34.39 -3.77
CA ASP A 116 16.81 33.25 -4.68
C ASP A 116 17.39 32.01 -3.98
N ILE A 117 18.43 32.19 -3.14
CA ILE A 117 18.93 31.12 -2.26
C ILE A 117 17.82 30.59 -1.35
N LYS A 118 17.01 31.51 -0.76
CA LYS A 118 15.86 31.13 0.07
C LYS A 118 14.82 30.35 -0.73
N LEU A 119 14.43 30.81 -1.92
CA LEU A 119 13.46 30.09 -2.77
C LEU A 119 13.96 28.71 -3.20
N ARG A 120 15.23 28.59 -3.56
CA ARG A 120 15.85 27.29 -3.88
C ARG A 120 15.80 26.36 -2.68
N ALA A 121 16.11 26.85 -1.47
CA ALA A 121 16.02 26.09 -0.25
C ALA A 121 14.58 25.61 0.00
N VAL A 122 13.56 26.47 -0.19
CA VAL A 122 12.15 26.05 -0.11
C VAL A 122 11.82 24.92 -1.10
N ASP A 123 12.25 24.99 -2.37
CA ASP A 123 12.04 23.90 -3.34
C ASP A 123 12.66 22.57 -2.85
N ARG A 124 13.86 22.63 -2.27
CA ARG A 124 14.53 21.43 -1.71
C ARG A 124 13.78 20.88 -0.48
N ALA A 125 13.28 21.75 0.38
CA ALA A 125 12.43 21.37 1.51
C ALA A 125 11.14 20.66 1.05
N LEU A 126 10.48 21.18 0.00
CA LEU A 126 9.27 20.57 -0.57
C LEU A 126 9.53 19.15 -1.12
N ARG A 127 10.66 18.94 -1.80
CA ARG A 127 11.04 17.61 -2.32
C ARG A 127 11.35 16.60 -1.23
N ALA A 128 12.01 17.04 -0.15
CA ALA A 128 12.24 16.19 1.01
C ALA A 128 10.91 15.75 1.64
N ARG A 129 9.95 16.67 1.78
CA ARG A 129 8.60 16.37 2.29
C ARG A 129 7.81 15.44 1.35
N GLU A 130 7.92 15.61 0.04
CA GLU A 130 7.31 14.69 -0.93
C GLU A 130 7.88 13.27 -0.83
N SER A 131 9.21 13.15 -0.67
CA SER A 131 9.87 11.86 -0.46
C SER A 131 9.41 11.20 0.84
N PHE A 132 9.19 12.00 1.90
CA PHE A 132 8.57 11.57 3.15
C PHE A 132 7.17 10.99 2.92
N ARG A 133 6.30 11.74 2.23
CA ARG A 133 4.94 11.27 1.96
C ARG A 133 4.91 9.97 1.15
N LYS A 134 5.83 9.81 0.19
CA LYS A 134 6.00 8.55 -0.56
C LYS A 134 6.50 7.41 0.31
N LEU A 135 7.49 7.65 1.17
CA LEU A 135 8.07 6.65 2.08
C LEU A 135 7.02 6.08 3.04
N PHE A 136 6.16 6.94 3.58
CA PHE A 136 5.08 6.56 4.50
C PHE A 136 3.77 6.22 3.78
N GLY A 137 3.74 6.27 2.45
CA GLY A 137 2.53 5.98 1.67
C GLY A 137 1.36 6.96 1.90
N LEU A 138 1.62 8.17 2.40
CA LEU A 138 0.61 9.20 2.67
C LEU A 138 -0.09 9.68 1.39
N ASP A 139 0.54 9.48 0.23
CA ASP A 139 0.00 9.81 -1.10
C ASP A 139 -0.64 8.60 -1.81
N GLN A 140 -0.76 7.44 -1.17
CA GLN A 140 -1.41 6.28 -1.81
C GLN A 140 -2.92 6.56 -1.99
N PRO A 141 -3.47 6.39 -3.20
CA PRO A 141 -4.89 6.55 -3.42
C PRO A 141 -5.66 5.50 -2.60
N THR A 142 -6.57 5.96 -1.74
CA THR A 142 -7.52 5.09 -1.05
C THR A 142 -8.36 4.37 -2.11
N LYS A 143 -8.07 3.09 -2.37
CA LYS A 143 -8.90 2.28 -3.27
C LYS A 143 -10.25 2.09 -2.57
N VAL A 144 -11.26 2.81 -3.04
CA VAL A 144 -12.65 2.53 -2.70
C VAL A 144 -13.02 1.25 -3.45
N ASP A 145 -13.10 0.13 -2.75
CA ASP A 145 -13.70 -1.10 -3.27
C ASP A 145 -15.20 -0.85 -3.46
N ALA A 146 -15.58 -0.19 -4.56
CA ALA A 146 -16.95 -0.14 -5.00
C ALA A 146 -17.31 -1.53 -5.52
N THR A 147 -18.00 -2.32 -4.69
CA THR A 147 -18.61 -3.57 -5.14
C THR A 147 -19.78 -3.18 -6.03
N VAL A 148 -19.53 -3.04 -7.34
CA VAL A 148 -20.56 -2.79 -8.34
C VAL A 148 -21.32 -4.09 -8.53
N HIS A 149 -22.50 -4.19 -7.93
CA HIS A 149 -23.46 -5.23 -8.27
C HIS A 149 -24.10 -4.84 -9.60
N GLU A 150 -23.66 -5.47 -10.69
CA GLU A 150 -24.31 -5.35 -11.98
C GLU A 150 -25.67 -6.08 -11.88
N VAL A 151 -26.75 -5.31 -11.77
CA VAL A 151 -28.11 -5.86 -11.87
C VAL A 151 -28.38 -6.11 -13.34
N THR A 152 -28.39 -7.37 -13.74
CA THR A 152 -28.66 -7.77 -15.11
C THR A 152 -30.17 -7.79 -15.36
N GLN A 153 -30.55 -7.79 -16.64
CA GLN A 153 -31.97 -7.89 -17.03
C GLN A 153 -32.60 -9.22 -16.58
N GLN A 154 -31.78 -10.28 -16.47
CA GLN A 154 -32.18 -11.58 -15.93
C GLN A 154 -32.51 -11.49 -14.43
N ASP A 155 -31.81 -10.65 -13.66
CA ASP A 155 -32.08 -10.45 -12.24
C ASP A 155 -33.43 -9.74 -12.00
N LEU A 156 -33.81 -8.82 -12.89
CA LEU A 156 -35.11 -8.14 -12.86
C LEU A 156 -36.25 -9.11 -13.17
N GLU A 157 -36.12 -9.91 -14.23
CA GLU A 157 -37.10 -10.93 -14.61
C GLU A 157 -37.28 -12.00 -13.50
N LEU A 158 -36.18 -12.39 -12.85
CA LEU A 158 -36.22 -13.34 -11.73
C LEU A 158 -36.95 -12.74 -10.52
N GLN A 159 -36.75 -11.46 -10.22
CA GLN A 159 -37.48 -10.77 -9.15
C GLN A 159 -38.98 -10.67 -9.44
N GLU A 160 -39.37 -10.41 -10.69
CA GLU A 160 -40.77 -10.37 -11.10
C GLU A 160 -41.42 -11.75 -10.99
N MET A 161 -40.77 -12.81 -11.48
CA MET A 161 -41.25 -14.19 -11.32
C MET A 161 -41.42 -14.58 -9.84
N LEU A 162 -40.46 -14.21 -8.97
CA LEU A 162 -40.56 -14.49 -7.54
C LEU A 162 -41.70 -13.73 -6.87
N ARG A 163 -42.00 -12.51 -7.31
CA ARG A 163 -43.17 -11.74 -6.83
C ARG A 163 -44.47 -12.41 -7.24
N GLU A 164 -44.60 -12.81 -8.50
CA GLU A 164 -45.79 -13.48 -8.99
C GLU A 164 -46.02 -14.84 -8.31
N ALA A 165 -44.96 -15.63 -8.15
CA ALA A 165 -45.04 -16.93 -7.49
C ALA A 165 -45.51 -16.79 -6.04
N LYS A 166 -44.94 -15.84 -5.28
CA LYS A 166 -45.37 -15.57 -3.90
C LYS A 166 -46.82 -15.12 -3.81
N ALA A 167 -47.27 -14.26 -4.73
CA ALA A 167 -48.66 -13.81 -4.76
C ALA A 167 -49.65 -14.95 -5.04
N ARG A 168 -49.29 -15.89 -5.93
CA ARG A 168 -50.10 -17.08 -6.20
C ARG A 168 -50.18 -18.01 -4.99
N THR A 169 -49.04 -18.29 -4.35
CA THR A 169 -49.00 -19.14 -3.15
C THR A 169 -49.80 -18.52 -2.00
N GLU A 170 -49.73 -17.21 -1.78
CA GLU A 170 -50.54 -16.52 -0.77
C GLU A 170 -52.05 -16.62 -1.02
N LEU A 171 -52.48 -16.59 -2.29
CA LEU A 171 -53.88 -16.74 -2.65
C LEU A 171 -54.37 -18.18 -2.42
N GLU A 172 -53.56 -19.16 -2.79
CA GLU A 172 -53.85 -20.58 -2.55
C GLU A 172 -53.90 -20.88 -1.05
N GLU A 173 -52.94 -20.38 -0.27
CA GLU A 173 -52.93 -20.52 1.19
C GLU A 173 -54.16 -19.88 1.85
N ARG A 174 -54.58 -18.69 1.40
CA ARG A 174 -55.82 -18.05 1.89
C ARG A 174 -57.06 -18.86 1.53
N GLN A 175 -57.14 -19.42 0.32
CA GLN A 175 -58.26 -20.26 -0.09
C GLN A 175 -58.34 -21.57 0.69
N ILE A 176 -57.20 -22.14 1.10
CA ILE A 176 -57.15 -23.32 1.96
C ILE A 176 -57.59 -22.96 3.39
N LEU A 177 -57.19 -21.78 3.88
CA LEU A 177 -57.59 -21.30 5.21
C LEU A 177 -59.08 -20.91 5.29
N ASP A 178 -59.64 -20.36 4.20
CA ASP A 178 -61.05 -19.97 4.06
C ASP A 178 -61.95 -21.12 3.53
N GLY A 179 -61.37 -22.29 3.23
CA GLY A 179 -62.10 -23.50 2.82
C GLY A 179 -63.02 -24.02 3.93
N PRO A 180 -64.17 -24.63 3.60
CA PRO A 180 -65.35 -24.64 4.46
C PRO A 180 -65.06 -25.31 5.80
N THR A 181 -65.32 -24.58 6.88
CA THR A 181 -65.49 -25.15 8.20
C THR A 181 -66.76 -26.01 8.15
N GLU A 182 -66.61 -27.30 7.85
CA GLU A 182 -67.70 -28.28 7.88
C GLU A 182 -68.30 -28.30 9.31
N ALA A 183 -69.59 -27.94 9.39
CA ALA A 183 -70.48 -28.12 10.54
C ALA A 183 -71.67 -28.99 10.10
#